data_AF-A0A352J719-F1
#
_entry.id   AF-A0A352J719-F1
#
_cell.length_a   1.000
_cell.length_b   1.000
_cell.length_c   1.000
_cell.angle_alpha   90.00
_cell.angle_beta   90.00
_cell.angle_gamma   90.00
#
_symmetry.space_group_name_H-M   'P 1'
#
loop_
_entity.id
_entity.type
_entity.pdbx_description
1 polymer ?
#
loop_
_entity_poly.entity_id
_entity_poly.type
_entity_poly.pdbx_seq_one_letter_code
_entity_poly.pdbx_strand_id
1 'polypeptide(L)'
;MWLADNGGIHWALKQVVIVVSALFGGFYLVSYALNELFPKFGLGKKLHATQLFVGYSSVVLYLLFFLIPLLPGAVFLWFAVIYTLYIVYAGAGDFLHMTANKKLSFTVIASLLIVVVPLAIKILLEFMINLLPG
;
A
#
# COMPACT_ATOMS: atom_id res chain seq x y z
N MET A 1 4.39 22.03 -14.46
CA MET A 1 5.85 21.90 -14.26
C MET A 1 6.09 21.73 -12.76
N TRP A 2 5.94 20.53 -12.21
CA TRP A 2 6.01 20.29 -10.75
C TRP A 2 7.42 19.96 -10.24
N LEU A 3 8.44 20.31 -11.02
CA LEU A 3 9.83 20.36 -10.57
C LEU A 3 10.39 21.78 -10.69
N ALA A 4 9.59 22.76 -11.10
CA ALA A 4 10.02 24.16 -11.22
C ALA A 4 8.94 25.17 -10.83
N ASP A 5 7.97 24.76 -10.01
CA ASP A 5 7.06 25.70 -9.36
C ASP A 5 7.36 25.69 -7.85
N ASN A 6 8.30 26.55 -7.46
CA ASN A 6 8.57 27.02 -6.09
C ASN A 6 8.97 26.02 -4.98
N GLY A 7 9.17 24.73 -5.28
CA GLY A 7 9.67 23.73 -4.32
C GLY A 7 11.05 23.19 -4.72
N GLY A 8 12.13 23.77 -4.20
CA GLY A 8 13.49 23.28 -4.45
C GLY A 8 13.72 21.82 -4.02
N ILE A 9 14.94 21.29 -4.22
CA ILE A 9 15.35 19.91 -3.88
C ILE A 9 14.93 19.50 -2.46
N HIS A 10 14.94 20.44 -1.51
CA HIS A 10 14.46 20.24 -0.14
C HIS A 10 13.02 19.72 -0.07
N TRP A 11 12.12 20.27 -0.89
CA TRP A 11 10.71 19.87 -0.90
C TRP A 11 10.54 18.47 -1.52
N ALA A 12 11.28 18.17 -2.60
CA ALA A 12 11.30 16.84 -3.20
C ALA A 12 11.84 15.78 -2.21
N LEU A 13 12.88 16.10 -1.44
CA LEU A 13 13.42 15.23 -0.42
C LEU A 13 12.39 14.93 0.69
N LYS A 14 11.66 15.96 1.16
CA LYS A 14 10.56 15.76 2.12
C LYS A 14 9.52 14.76 1.58
N GLN A 15 9.11 14.90 0.32
CA GLN A 15 8.16 13.97 -0.30
C GLN A 15 8.68 12.54 -0.38
N VAL A 16 9.95 12.36 -0.75
CA VAL A 16 10.56 11.01 -0.79
C VAL A 16 10.52 10.38 0.60
N VAL A 17 10.89 11.12 1.65
CA VAL A 17 10.82 10.62 3.04
C VAL A 17 9.40 10.22 3.41
N ILE A 18 8.40 11.07 3.12
CA ILE A 18 6.98 10.77 3.37
C ILE A 18 6.57 9.47 2.67
N VAL A 19 6.83 9.35 1.37
CA VAL A 19 6.40 8.20 0.58
C VAL A 19 7.09 6.93 1.05
N VAL A 20 8.41 6.96 1.27
CA VAL A 20 9.16 5.81 1.77
C VAL A 20 8.63 5.38 3.14
N SER A 21 8.49 6.31 4.09
CA SER A 21 7.94 6.00 5.41
C SER A 21 6.51 5.44 5.34
N ALA A 22 5.68 5.96 4.45
CA ALA A 22 4.31 5.48 4.25
C ALA A 22 4.25 4.07 3.67
N LEU A 23 5.07 3.77 2.65
CA LEU A 23 5.10 2.45 2.02
C LEU A 23 5.66 1.38 2.97
N PHE A 24 6.79 1.65 3.62
CA PHE A 24 7.39 0.70 4.58
C PHE A 24 6.55 0.57 5.85
N GLY A 25 6.07 1.67 6.41
CA GLY A 25 5.18 1.64 7.57
C GLY A 25 3.88 0.89 7.27
N GLY A 26 3.27 1.17 6.12
CA GLY A 26 2.08 0.48 5.66
C GLY A 26 2.31 -1.01 5.43
N PHE A 27 3.42 -1.39 4.81
CA PHE A 27 3.82 -2.79 4.64
C PHE A 27 3.82 -3.56 5.97
N TYR A 28 4.52 -3.04 6.98
CA TYR A 28 4.62 -3.73 8.27
C TYR A 28 3.27 -3.75 8.99
N LEU A 29 2.57 -2.62 9.08
CA LEU A 29 1.27 -2.54 9.76
C LEU A 29 0.24 -3.47 9.13
N VAL A 30 0.14 -3.50 7.79
CA VAL A 30 -0.76 -4.40 7.07
C VAL A 30 -0.36 -5.85 7.29
N SER A 31 0.94 -6.17 7.27
CA SER A 31 1.42 -7.53 7.54
C SER A 31 1.04 -8.02 8.93
N TYR A 32 1.18 -7.18 9.96
CA TYR A 32 0.75 -7.53 11.32
C TYR A 32 -0.77 -7.65 11.42
N ALA A 33 -1.52 -6.69 10.86
CA ALA A 33 -2.98 -6.71 10.87
C ALA A 33 -3.55 -7.95 10.18
N LEU A 34 -3.01 -8.32 9.01
CA LEU A 34 -3.43 -9.54 8.31
C LEU A 34 -3.03 -10.80 9.06
N ASN A 35 -1.84 -10.86 9.64
CA ASN A 35 -1.42 -12.02 10.41
C ASN A 35 -2.33 -12.25 11.62
N GLU A 36 -2.84 -11.19 12.24
CA GLU A 36 -3.85 -11.27 13.30
C GLU A 36 -5.24 -11.70 12.78
N LEU A 37 -5.58 -11.38 11.53
CA LEU A 37 -6.83 -11.77 10.91
C LEU A 37 -6.83 -13.20 10.35
N PHE A 38 -5.67 -13.77 10.01
CA PHE A 38 -5.52 -15.11 9.43
C PHE A 38 -6.34 -16.21 10.13
N PRO A 39 -6.36 -16.32 11.47
CA PRO A 39 -7.16 -17.33 12.17
C PRO A 39 -8.66 -17.22 11.87
N LYS A 40 -9.20 -16.01 11.67
CA LYS A 40 -10.62 -15.81 11.32
C LYS A 40 -10.96 -16.42 9.96
N PHE A 41 -9.97 -16.47 9.07
CA PHE A 41 -10.07 -17.03 7.73
C PHE A 41 -9.63 -18.51 7.65
N GLY A 42 -9.31 -19.16 8.78
CA GLY A 42 -8.88 -20.55 8.83
C GLY A 42 -7.40 -20.77 8.46
N LEU A 43 -6.61 -19.70 8.46
CA LEU A 43 -5.17 -19.76 8.26
C LEU A 43 -4.42 -19.72 9.59
N GLY A 44 -3.32 -20.44 9.69
CA GLY A 44 -2.39 -20.32 10.82
C GLY A 44 -1.62 -19.00 10.75
N LYS A 45 -1.35 -18.39 11.90
CA LYS A 45 -0.49 -17.20 12.00
C LYS A 45 0.92 -17.55 11.53
N LYS A 46 1.39 -16.89 10.48
CA LYS A 46 2.73 -17.06 9.90
C LYS A 46 3.18 -15.70 9.38
N LEU A 47 3.86 -14.94 10.24
CA LEU A 47 4.22 -13.55 9.92
C LEU A 47 5.04 -13.46 8.64
N HIS A 48 6.02 -14.35 8.45
CA HIS A 48 6.84 -14.35 7.24
C HIS A 48 6.02 -14.58 5.96
N ALA A 49 5.12 -15.56 5.96
CA ALA A 49 4.24 -15.81 4.82
C ALA A 49 3.29 -14.62 4.57
N THR A 50 2.82 -13.99 5.64
CA THR A 50 1.97 -12.80 5.55
C THR A 50 2.71 -11.62 4.93
N GLN A 51 3.97 -11.39 5.34
CA GLN A 51 4.83 -10.35 4.78
C GLN A 51 5.10 -10.58 3.29
N LEU A 52 5.37 -11.81 2.86
CA LEU A 52 5.53 -12.15 1.45
C LEU A 52 4.24 -11.86 0.66
N PHE A 53 3.10 -12.28 1.20
CA PHE A 53 1.79 -12.03 0.61
C PHE A 53 1.49 -10.53 0.46
N VAL A 54 1.69 -9.75 1.53
CA VAL A 54 1.46 -8.30 1.53
C VAL A 54 2.42 -7.61 0.57
N GLY A 55 3.71 -7.92 0.63
CA GLY A 55 4.71 -7.32 -0.24
C GLY A 55 4.41 -7.54 -1.72
N TYR A 56 4.05 -8.77 -2.09
CA TYR A 56 3.63 -9.09 -3.46
C TYR A 56 2.35 -8.36 -3.86
N SER A 57 1.36 -8.34 -2.98
CA SER A 57 0.06 -7.72 -3.25
C SER A 57 0.11 -6.19 -3.34
N SER A 58 1.08 -5.57 -2.69
CA SER A 58 1.30 -4.12 -2.72
C SER A 58 2.03 -3.63 -3.98
N VAL A 59 2.48 -4.52 -4.88
CA VAL A 59 3.32 -4.15 -6.03
C VAL A 59 2.72 -3.06 -6.90
N VAL A 60 1.41 -3.12 -7.16
CA VAL A 60 0.68 -2.12 -7.96
C VAL A 60 0.75 -0.75 -7.30
N LEU A 61 0.51 -0.71 -5.99
CA LEU A 61 0.53 0.54 -5.23
C LEU A 61 1.93 1.14 -5.23
N TYR A 62 2.96 0.32 -5.01
CA TYR A 62 4.36 0.77 -5.00
C TYR A 62 4.78 1.32 -6.35
N LEU A 63 4.41 0.63 -7.44
CA LEU A 63 4.66 1.11 -8.80
C LEU A 63 3.97 2.44 -9.05
N LEU A 64 2.73 2.63 -8.60
CA LEU A 64 2.04 3.92 -8.75
C LEU A 64 2.75 5.04 -8.00
N PHE A 65 3.13 4.82 -6.75
CA PHE A 65 3.89 5.81 -5.98
C PHE A 65 5.25 6.17 -6.62
N PHE A 66 5.85 5.23 -7.36
CA PHE A 66 7.11 5.46 -8.06
C PHE A 66 6.93 6.12 -9.44
N LEU A 67 5.93 5.70 -10.21
CA LEU A 67 5.72 6.14 -11.60
C LEU A 67 4.99 7.48 -11.70
N ILE A 68 4.05 7.78 -10.81
CA ILE A 68 3.26 9.02 -10.84
C ILE A 68 4.17 10.27 -10.80
N PRO A 69 5.18 10.37 -9.90
CA PRO A 69 6.09 11.51 -9.88
C PRO A 69 6.94 11.63 -11.15
N LEU A 70 7.23 10.52 -11.83
CA LEU A 70 8.04 10.48 -13.05
C LEU A 70 7.25 10.89 -14.29
N LEU A 71 5.94 10.65 -14.30
CA LEU A 71 5.03 10.91 -15.43
C LEU A 71 3.99 11.98 -15.06
N PRO A 72 4.37 13.27 -15.02
CA PRO A 72 3.46 14.35 -14.66
C PRO A 72 2.27 14.41 -15.65
N GLY A 73 1.04 14.42 -15.11
CA GLY A 73 -0.20 14.41 -15.88
C GLY A 73 -0.83 13.02 -16.05
N ALA A 74 -0.14 11.94 -15.67
CA ALA A 74 -0.65 10.57 -15.76
C ALA A 74 -1.57 10.18 -14.59
N VAL A 75 -2.50 11.06 -14.20
CA VAL A 75 -3.43 10.83 -13.07
C VAL A 75 -4.32 9.61 -13.31
N PHE A 76 -4.62 9.29 -14.57
CA PHE A 76 -5.36 8.09 -14.96
C PHE A 76 -4.68 6.78 -14.51
N LEU A 77 -3.38 6.78 -14.20
CA LEU A 77 -2.71 5.58 -13.68
C LEU A 77 -3.29 5.12 -12.33
N TRP A 78 -3.92 6.01 -11.55
CA TRP A 78 -4.59 5.63 -10.30
C TRP A 78 -5.70 4.57 -10.49
N PHE A 79 -6.29 4.45 -11.68
CA PHE A 79 -7.23 3.36 -11.98
C PHE A 79 -6.59 1.97 -11.83
N ALA A 80 -5.26 1.85 -11.98
CA ALA A 80 -4.55 0.61 -11.79
C ALA A 80 -4.65 0.05 -10.36
N VAL A 81 -4.96 0.88 -9.35
CA VAL A 81 -5.17 0.42 -7.95
C VAL A 81 -6.22 -0.68 -7.88
N ILE A 82 -7.23 -0.68 -8.75
CA ILE A 82 -8.26 -1.73 -8.78
C ILE A 82 -7.64 -3.11 -9.04
N TYR A 83 -6.53 -3.17 -9.77
CA TYR A 83 -5.81 -4.42 -10.04
C TYR A 83 -5.24 -5.08 -8.77
N THR A 84 -5.04 -4.32 -7.68
CA THR A 84 -4.70 -4.90 -6.38
C THR A 84 -5.73 -5.92 -5.90
N LEU A 85 -7.02 -5.71 -6.17
CA LEU A 85 -8.07 -6.70 -5.85
C LEU A 85 -7.81 -8.04 -6.51
N TYR A 86 -7.42 -8.02 -7.79
CA TYR A 86 -7.11 -9.24 -8.53
C TYR A 86 -5.87 -9.93 -7.98
N ILE A 87 -4.78 -9.19 -7.71
CA ILE A 87 -3.55 -9.76 -7.16
C ILE A 87 -3.81 -10.41 -5.81
N VAL A 88 -4.54 -9.72 -4.92
CA VAL A 88 -4.90 -10.24 -3.60
C VAL A 88 -5.81 -11.48 -3.73
N TYR A 89 -6.76 -11.48 -4.68
CA TYR A 89 -7.62 -12.62 -4.96
C TYR A 89 -6.81 -13.84 -5.45
N ALA A 90 -5.91 -13.64 -6.41
CA ALA A 90 -5.04 -14.68 -6.92
C ALA A 90 -4.15 -15.24 -5.79
N GLY A 91 -3.45 -14.37 -5.07
CA GLY A 91 -2.58 -14.76 -3.95
C GLY A 91 -3.33 -15.47 -2.81
N ALA A 92 -4.57 -15.10 -2.52
CA ALA A 92 -5.37 -15.78 -1.51
C ALA A 92 -5.68 -17.24 -1.90
N GLY A 93 -5.84 -17.52 -3.20
CA GLY A 93 -6.05 -18.87 -3.71
C GLY A 93 -4.76 -19.65 -3.87
N ASP A 94 -3.80 -19.09 -4.60
CA ASP A 94 -2.65 -19.83 -5.10
C ASP A 94 -1.52 -19.91 -4.06
N PHE A 95 -1.36 -18.86 -3.24
CA PHE A 95 -0.29 -18.80 -2.22
C PHE A 95 -0.79 -19.16 -0.82
N LEU A 96 -1.96 -18.67 -0.40
CA LEU A 96 -2.52 -18.95 0.93
C LEU A 96 -3.42 -20.19 0.98
N HIS A 97 -3.78 -20.78 -0.17
CA HIS A 97 -4.68 -21.94 -0.27
C HIS A 97 -6.00 -21.76 0.49
N MET A 98 -6.56 -20.55 0.43
CA MET A 98 -7.78 -20.21 1.17
C MET A 98 -9.02 -20.85 0.54
N THR A 99 -9.96 -21.29 1.39
CA THR A 99 -11.23 -21.87 0.95
C THR A 99 -12.12 -20.84 0.25
N ALA A 100 -12.82 -21.26 -0.82
CA ALA A 100 -13.63 -20.38 -1.67
C ALA A 100 -14.65 -19.54 -0.89
N ASN A 101 -15.31 -20.12 0.11
CA ASN A 101 -16.33 -19.45 0.93
C ASN A 101 -15.80 -18.22 1.70
N LYS A 102 -14.50 -18.18 2.00
CA LYS A 102 -13.87 -17.09 2.77
C LYS A 102 -12.99 -16.19 1.92
N LYS A 103 -12.63 -16.65 0.72
CA LYS A 103 -11.69 -15.99 -0.21
C LYS A 103 -12.14 -14.58 -0.57
N LEU A 104 -13.39 -14.39 -1.00
CA LEU A 104 -13.88 -13.08 -1.44
C LEU A 104 -13.85 -12.04 -0.32
N SER A 105 -14.35 -12.40 0.87
CA SER A 105 -14.37 -11.52 2.04
C SER A 105 -12.95 -11.13 2.48
N PHE A 106 -12.04 -12.10 2.51
CA PHE A 106 -10.63 -11.85 2.79
C PHE A 106 -10.01 -10.90 1.75
N THR A 107 -10.25 -11.13 0.46
CA THR A 107 -9.71 -10.30 -0.63
C THR A 107 -10.11 -8.84 -0.47
N VAL A 108 -11.40 -8.56 -0.21
CA VAL A 108 -11.88 -7.19 -0.04
C VAL A 108 -11.19 -6.52 1.14
N ILE A 109 -11.14 -7.18 2.30
CA ILE A 109 -10.52 -6.62 3.51
C ILE A 109 -9.02 -6.41 3.32
N ALA A 110 -8.31 -7.41 2.80
CA ALA A 110 -6.87 -7.33 2.59
C ALA A 110 -6.49 -6.26 1.58
N SER A 111 -7.22 -6.16 0.46
CA SER A 111 -6.98 -5.11 -0.55
C SER A 111 -7.22 -3.71 0.03
N LEU A 112 -8.30 -3.56 0.82
CA LEU A 112 -8.59 -2.30 1.48
C LEU A 112 -7.46 -1.90 2.45
N LEU A 113 -6.97 -2.83 3.27
CA LEU A 113 -5.84 -2.57 4.16
C LEU A 113 -4.56 -2.21 3.40
N ILE A 114 -4.24 -2.98 2.35
CA ILE A 114 -3.05 -2.75 1.51
C ILE A 114 -3.05 -1.35 0.89
N VAL A 115 -4.21 -0.85 0.47
CA VAL A 115 -4.31 0.48 -0.16
C VAL A 115 -4.44 1.59 0.88
N VAL A 116 -5.37 1.45 1.83
CA VAL A 116 -5.74 2.53 2.73
C VAL A 116 -4.65 2.82 3.75
N VAL A 117 -3.98 1.80 4.30
CA VAL A 117 -3.01 2.02 5.39
C VAL A 117 -1.80 2.86 4.91
N PRO A 118 -1.12 2.55 3.80
CA PRO A 118 -0.05 3.42 3.29
C PRO A 118 -0.55 4.83 2.95
N LEU A 119 -1.73 4.97 2.34
CA LEU A 119 -2.31 6.27 2.02
C LEU A 119 -2.59 7.10 3.27
N ALA A 120 -3.15 6.48 4.31
CA ALA A 120 -3.44 7.14 5.58
C ALA A 120 -2.15 7.65 6.25
N ILE A 121 -1.09 6.84 6.27
CA ILE A 121 0.22 7.26 6.80
C ILE A 121 0.78 8.42 5.98
N LYS A 122 0.72 8.33 4.65
CA LYS A 122 1.18 9.42 3.76
C LYS A 122 0.44 10.72 4.08
N ILE A 123 -0.89 10.70 4.10
CA ILE A 123 -1.73 11.88 4.37
C ILE A 123 -1.42 12.46 5.74
N LEU A 124 -1.24 11.61 6.75
CA LEU A 124 -0.87 12.04 8.11
C LEU A 124 0.48 12.75 8.12
N LEU A 125 1.50 12.19 7.47
CA LEU A 125 2.84 12.78 7.41
C LEU A 125 2.87 14.08 6.59
N GLU A 126 2.12 14.15 5.49
CA GLU A 126 1.94 15.39 4.72
C GLU A 126 1.27 16.47 5.56
N PHE A 127 0.23 16.11 6.31
CA PHE A 127 -0.44 17.03 7.23
C PHE A 127 0.53 17.55 8.30
N MET A 128 1.33 16.68 8.92
CA MET A 128 2.31 17.08 9.92
C MET A 128 3.37 18.05 9.37
N ILE A 129 3.88 17.80 8.17
CA ILE A 129 4.91 18.66 7.54
C ILE A 129 4.34 20.02 7.14
N ASN A 130 3.06 20.08 6.74
CA ASN A 130 2.41 21.34 6.42
C ASN A 130 1.99 22.12 7.67
N LEU A 131 1.77 21.44 8.81
CA LEU A 131 1.36 22.04 10.08
C LEU A 131 2.53 22.63 10.87
N LEU A 132 3.76 22.11 10.75
CA LEU A 132 4.94 22.73 11.35
C LEU A 132 5.39 23.92 10.48
N PRO A 133 5.19 25.18 10.91
CA PRO A 133 5.89 26.30 10.28
C PRO A 133 7.37 26.15 10.65
N GLY A 134 8.18 25.75 9.67
CA GLY A 134 9.63 25.90 9.75
C GLY A 134 10.03 27.33 9.46
#